data_AF-A0A7C5Y4K2-F1
#
_entry.id   AF-A0A7C5Y4K2-F1
#
_cell.length_a   1.000
_cell.length_b   1.000
_cell.length_c   1.000
_cell.angle_alpha   90.00
_cell.angle_beta   90.00
_cell.angle_gamma   90.00
#
_symmetry.space_group_name_H-M   'P 1'
#
loop_
_entity.id
_entity.type
_entity.pdbx_description
1 polymer ?
#
loop_
_entity_poly.entity_id
_entity_poly.type
_entity_poly.pdbx_seq_one_letter_code
_entity_poly.pdbx_strand_id
1 'polypeptide(L)'
;MNYQSIYLIIAILVSAIISVVYLHLTTIDSIRDEYNTTITELYITINSLQDKLAQEKSQNLLASEIIKNLSNQYSELSNEKEKLEMEYQELLQKYNNLSLQVNSTLKIMEEIMKNHSKQEEWLIFKNLSQWFRENSEYPDPYLRSKILRECSDGFNLKIPCAVYVTRMEYGYNNRISEFHTLKKFIEQGYGDCKQHALMLRELLRSLNPNMYLEGTRPVSILDTPYYNYIVYRDVILRGYTPQLFAKVSEYDFVVVCFNTEKSGHCGVAISSIPVQSYQNLTWGYVVDPLTGITLGDLGGKYIVCNSPTCAKEPNRILMVIHEKWIEYFDGQIWKRLE
;
A
#
# COMPACT_ATOMS: atom_id res chain seq x y z
N MET A 1 -9.94 15.17 15.44
CA MET A 1 -9.76 13.70 15.42
C MET A 1 -9.65 13.27 13.97
N ASN A 2 -8.55 12.62 13.58
CA ASN A 2 -8.39 12.12 12.21
C ASN A 2 -9.39 10.98 11.99
N TYR A 3 -10.07 10.96 10.84
CA TYR A 3 -11.03 9.93 10.46
C TYR A 3 -10.45 8.53 10.59
N GLN A 4 -9.16 8.36 10.28
CA GLN A 4 -8.44 7.09 10.47
C GLN A 4 -8.49 6.58 11.93
N SER A 5 -8.44 7.49 12.91
CA SER A 5 -8.52 7.14 14.34
C SER A 5 -9.93 6.69 14.74
N ILE A 6 -10.98 7.31 14.19
CA ILE A 6 -12.38 6.93 14.42
C ILE A 6 -12.65 5.54 13.83
N TYR A 7 -12.14 5.26 12.63
CA TYR A 7 -12.34 3.98 11.95
C TYR A 7 -11.60 2.82 12.60
N LEU A 8 -10.37 3.05 13.08
CA LEU A 8 -9.63 2.05 13.86
C LEU A 8 -10.41 1.66 15.12
N ILE A 9 -11.02 2.64 15.80
CA ILE A 9 -11.85 2.39 16.99
C ILE A 9 -13.08 1.55 16.62
N ILE A 10 -13.78 1.87 15.53
CA ILE A 10 -14.95 1.10 15.08
C ILE A 10 -14.55 -0.35 14.70
N ALA A 11 -13.45 -0.53 13.96
CA ALA A 11 -12.99 -1.86 13.57
C ALA A 11 -12.59 -2.72 14.79
N ILE A 12 -11.93 -2.11 15.77
CA ILE A 12 -11.58 -2.78 17.04
C ILE A 12 -12.85 -3.19 17.80
N LEU A 13 -13.85 -2.30 17.88
CA LEU A 13 -15.12 -2.60 18.56
C LEU A 13 -15.89 -3.74 17.88
N VAL A 14 -15.97 -3.74 16.55
CA VAL A 14 -16.64 -4.81 15.79
C VAL A 14 -15.90 -6.15 15.95
N SER A 15 -14.57 -6.14 15.86
CA SER A 15 -13.74 -7.33 16.07
C SER A 15 -13.91 -7.91 17.49
N ALA A 16 -13.96 -7.03 18.51
CA ALA A 16 -14.20 -7.42 19.88
C ALA A 16 -15.58 -8.06 20.07
N ILE A 17 -16.64 -7.49 19.47
CA ILE A 17 -18.00 -8.04 19.52
C ILE A 17 -18.05 -9.42 18.85
N ILE A 18 -17.45 -9.57 17.67
CA ILE A 18 -17.39 -10.87 16.96
C ILE A 18 -16.65 -11.92 17.80
N SER A 19 -15.54 -11.53 18.43
CA SER A 19 -14.73 -12.42 19.27
C SER A 19 -15.51 -12.88 20.52
N VAL A 20 -16.28 -11.99 21.15
CA VAL A 20 -17.14 -12.33 22.30
C VAL A 20 -18.27 -13.27 21.89
N VAL A 21 -18.93 -13.02 20.75
CA VAL A 21 -19.99 -13.89 20.23
C VAL A 21 -19.45 -15.28 19.88
N TYR A 22 -18.28 -15.34 19.23
CA TYR A 22 -17.62 -16.61 18.91
C TYR A 22 -17.24 -17.40 20.16
N LEU A 23 -16.67 -16.72 21.17
CA LEU A 23 -16.34 -17.35 22.44
C LEU A 23 -17.59 -17.95 23.12
N HIS A 24 -18.70 -17.22 23.17
CA HIS A 24 -19.96 -17.74 23.70
C HIS A 24 -20.49 -18.94 22.93
N LEU A 25 -20.42 -18.95 21.60
CA LEU A 25 -20.81 -20.11 20.79
C LEU A 25 -19.98 -21.35 21.14
N THR A 26 -18.66 -21.22 21.29
CA THR A 26 -17.80 -22.35 21.66
C THR A 26 -18.08 -22.88 23.07
N THR A 27 -18.44 -22.01 24.02
CA THR A 27 -18.84 -22.42 25.37
C THR A 27 -20.16 -23.20 25.34
N ILE A 28 -21.13 -22.75 24.54
CA ILE A 28 -22.42 -23.43 24.36
C ILE A 28 -22.22 -24.82 23.73
N ASP A 29 -21.34 -24.95 22.73
CA ASP A 29 -21.03 -26.24 22.11
C ASP A 29 -20.43 -27.23 23.13
N SER A 30 -19.48 -26.77 23.96
CA SER A 30 -18.88 -27.59 25.01
C SER A 30 -19.91 -28.06 26.04
N ILE A 31 -20.82 -27.17 26.46
CA ILE A 31 -21.89 -27.51 27.41
C ILE A 31 -22.83 -28.55 26.79
N ARG A 32 -23.23 -28.39 25.52
CA ARG A 32 -24.09 -29.34 24.80
C ARG A 32 -23.48 -30.74 24.74
N ASP A 33 -22.18 -30.85 24.50
CA ASP A 33 -21.49 -32.14 24.40
C ASP A 33 -21.39 -32.86 25.77
N GLU A 34 -21.19 -32.10 26.85
CA GLU A 34 -21.24 -32.60 28.22
C GLU A 34 -22.64 -33.13 28.59
N TYR A 35 -23.70 -32.39 28.22
CA TYR A 35 -25.08 -32.85 28.40
C TYR A 35 -25.39 -34.11 27.59
N ASN A 36 -24.94 -34.21 26.34
CA ASN A 36 -25.16 -35.42 25.51
C ASN A 36 -24.49 -36.66 26.12
N THR A 37 -23.29 -36.48 26.69
CA THR A 37 -22.58 -37.56 27.39
C THR A 37 -23.36 -38.01 28.63
N THR A 38 -23.79 -37.06 29.46
CA THR A 38 -24.58 -37.32 30.67
C THR A 38 -25.93 -38.00 30.37
N ILE A 39 -26.64 -37.56 29.34
CA ILE A 39 -27.91 -38.17 28.89
C ILE A 39 -27.68 -39.63 28.46
N THR A 40 -26.59 -39.90 27.74
CA THR A 40 -26.26 -41.25 27.27
C THR A 40 -25.96 -42.18 28.45
N GLU A 41 -25.21 -41.72 29.45
CA GLU A 41 -24.92 -42.47 30.67
C GLU A 41 -26.16 -42.76 31.52
N LEU A 42 -27.05 -41.78 31.67
CA LEU A 42 -28.33 -41.95 32.35
C LEU A 42 -29.22 -42.97 31.64
N TYR A 43 -29.30 -42.90 30.30
CA TYR A 43 -30.08 -43.85 29.51
C TYR A 43 -29.57 -45.30 29.66
N ILE A 44 -28.25 -45.50 29.63
CA ILE A 44 -27.62 -46.81 29.87
C ILE A 44 -27.94 -47.31 31.29
N THR A 45 -27.87 -46.44 32.29
CA THR A 45 -28.15 -46.77 33.69
C THR A 45 -29.61 -47.18 33.90
N ILE A 46 -30.56 -46.43 33.32
CA ILE A 46 -32.00 -46.74 33.38
C ILE A 46 -32.27 -48.12 32.77
N ASN A 47 -31.73 -48.41 31.58
CA ASN A 47 -31.96 -49.70 30.92
C ASN A 47 -31.37 -50.87 31.74
N SER A 48 -30.15 -50.72 32.26
CA SER A 48 -29.53 -51.72 33.15
C SER A 48 -30.36 -51.97 34.42
N LEU A 49 -30.96 -50.94 35.01
CA LEU A 49 -31.80 -51.08 36.20
C LEU A 49 -33.15 -51.72 35.88
N GLN A 50 -33.75 -51.40 34.72
CA GLN A 50 -34.98 -52.05 34.25
C GLN A 50 -34.76 -53.55 34.02
N ASP A 51 -33.63 -53.94 33.41
CA ASP A 51 -33.27 -55.35 33.20
C ASP A 51 -33.07 -56.10 34.52
N LYS A 52 -32.42 -55.47 35.51
CA LYS A 52 -32.27 -56.04 36.87
C LYS A 52 -33.62 -56.16 37.59
N LEU A 53 -34.49 -55.17 37.46
CA LEU A 53 -35.83 -55.18 38.06
C LEU A 53 -36.73 -56.27 37.45
N ALA A 54 -36.59 -56.52 36.14
CA ALA A 54 -37.29 -57.61 35.47
C ALA A 54 -36.83 -59.01 35.97
N GLN A 55 -35.59 -59.12 36.46
CA GLN A 55 -35.05 -60.35 37.06
C GLN A 55 -35.45 -60.55 38.54
N GLU A 56 -35.66 -59.48 39.33
CA GLU A 56 -35.99 -59.56 40.76
C GLU A 56 -37.49 -59.29 41.04
N LYS A 57 -38.36 -60.25 40.73
CA LYS A 57 -39.82 -60.07 40.78
C LYS A 57 -40.47 -59.99 42.18
N SER A 58 -39.73 -59.83 43.28
CA SER A 58 -40.38 -59.76 44.61
C SER A 58 -39.65 -58.99 45.72
N GLN A 59 -39.03 -57.84 45.44
CA GLN A 59 -38.83 -56.76 46.42
C GLN A 59 -38.16 -55.57 45.74
N ASN A 60 -38.86 -54.44 45.60
CA ASN A 60 -38.33 -53.11 45.97
C ASN A 60 -39.23 -51.97 45.48
N LEU A 61 -40.10 -51.48 46.38
CA LEU A 61 -40.69 -50.14 46.29
C LEU A 61 -39.60 -49.06 46.06
N LEU A 62 -38.41 -49.27 46.64
CA LEU A 62 -37.25 -48.38 46.50
C LEU A 62 -36.77 -48.25 45.04
N ALA A 63 -36.80 -49.34 44.26
CA ALA A 63 -36.35 -49.33 42.88
C ALA A 63 -37.35 -48.61 41.96
N SER A 64 -38.65 -48.74 42.23
CA SER A 64 -39.69 -47.97 41.53
C SER A 64 -39.58 -46.47 41.78
N GLU A 65 -39.20 -46.06 43.00
CA GLU A 65 -39.05 -44.65 43.37
C GLU A 65 -37.79 -44.04 42.74
N ILE A 66 -36.68 -44.80 42.70
CA ILE A 66 -35.45 -44.42 41.99
C ILE A 66 -35.71 -44.25 40.48
N ILE A 67 -36.43 -45.19 39.85
CA ILE A 67 -36.77 -45.10 38.42
C ILE A 67 -37.65 -43.88 38.14
N LYS A 68 -38.63 -43.58 39.00
CA LYS A 68 -39.47 -42.40 38.84
C LYS A 68 -38.66 -41.10 38.95
N ASN A 69 -37.73 -41.03 39.90
CA ASN A 69 -36.88 -39.86 40.07
C ASN A 69 -35.93 -39.65 38.88
N LEU A 70 -35.30 -40.73 38.40
CA LEU A 70 -34.44 -40.69 37.21
C LEU A 70 -35.24 -40.30 35.94
N SER A 71 -36.47 -40.79 35.80
CA SER A 71 -37.35 -40.41 34.70
C SER A 71 -37.71 -38.92 34.73
N ASN A 72 -37.92 -38.34 35.92
CA ASN A 72 -38.18 -36.91 36.06
C ASN A 72 -36.92 -36.10 35.71
N GLN A 73 -35.74 -36.49 36.21
CA GLN A 73 -34.48 -35.85 35.87
C GLN A 73 -34.18 -35.91 34.36
N TYR A 74 -34.45 -37.06 33.72
CA TYR A 74 -34.33 -37.20 32.27
C TYR A 74 -35.26 -36.23 31.53
N SER A 75 -36.51 -36.09 31.98
CA SER A 75 -37.46 -35.16 31.36
C SER A 75 -37.02 -33.70 31.53
N GLU A 76 -36.49 -33.33 32.70
CA GLU A 76 -35.97 -31.97 32.95
C GLU A 76 -34.76 -31.67 32.06
N LEU A 77 -33.79 -32.60 31.98
CA LEU A 77 -32.61 -32.51 31.11
C LEU A 77 -32.99 -32.42 29.63
N SER A 78 -33.96 -33.20 29.19
CA SER A 78 -34.46 -33.16 27.81
C SER A 78 -35.07 -31.81 27.47
N ASN A 79 -35.86 -31.23 28.39
CA ASN A 79 -36.45 -29.91 28.19
C ASN A 79 -35.38 -28.79 28.19
N GLU A 80 -34.37 -28.90 29.05
CA GLU A 80 -33.26 -27.94 29.09
C GLU A 80 -32.41 -28.01 27.80
N LYS A 81 -32.18 -29.22 27.28
CA LYS A 81 -31.52 -29.41 25.98
C LYS A 81 -32.29 -28.75 24.83
N GLU A 82 -33.60 -28.96 24.75
CA GLU A 82 -34.42 -28.32 23.71
C GLU A 82 -34.36 -26.79 23.80
N LYS A 83 -34.36 -26.25 25.02
CA LYS A 83 -34.20 -24.81 25.24
C LYS A 83 -32.84 -24.29 24.75
N LEU A 84 -31.75 -25.00 25.06
CA LEU A 84 -30.40 -24.65 24.60
C LEU A 84 -30.27 -24.74 23.07
N GLU A 85 -30.89 -25.73 22.43
CA GLU A 85 -30.91 -25.86 20.98
C GLU A 85 -31.64 -24.68 20.32
N MET A 86 -32.76 -24.23 20.88
CA MET A 86 -33.46 -23.03 20.40
C MET A 86 -32.59 -21.77 20.56
N GLU A 87 -31.98 -21.56 21.73
CA GLU A 87 -31.09 -20.42 21.97
C GLU A 87 -29.88 -20.42 21.01
N TYR A 88 -29.31 -21.59 20.74
CA TYR A 88 -28.23 -21.75 19.76
C TYR A 88 -28.65 -21.33 18.35
N GLN A 89 -29.82 -21.76 17.87
CA GLN A 89 -30.31 -21.39 16.54
C GLN A 89 -30.56 -19.88 16.43
N GLU A 90 -31.11 -19.26 17.47
CA GLU A 90 -31.29 -17.79 17.50
C GLU A 90 -29.95 -17.04 17.44
N LEU A 91 -28.94 -17.51 18.19
CA LEU A 91 -27.59 -16.94 18.19
C LEU A 91 -26.91 -17.10 16.83
N LEU A 92 -27.04 -18.27 16.20
CA LEU A 92 -26.50 -18.54 14.88
C LEU A 92 -27.13 -17.61 13.82
N GLN A 93 -28.45 -17.39 13.90
CA GLN A 93 -29.14 -16.46 13.01
C GLN A 93 -28.69 -15.01 13.22
N LYS A 94 -28.53 -14.58 14.48
CA LYS A 94 -27.99 -13.24 14.82
C LYS A 94 -26.56 -13.07 14.29
N TYR A 95 -25.71 -14.08 14.43
CA TYR A 95 -24.34 -14.09 13.91
C TYR A 95 -24.31 -13.93 12.39
N ASN A 96 -25.10 -14.72 11.67
CA ASN A 96 -25.15 -14.66 10.21
C ASN A 96 -25.63 -13.28 9.71
N ASN A 97 -26.65 -12.71 10.36
CA ASN A 97 -27.14 -11.37 10.04
C ASN A 97 -26.08 -10.29 10.30
N LEU A 98 -25.36 -10.38 11.43
CA LEU A 98 -24.29 -9.44 11.75
C LEU A 98 -23.13 -9.54 10.76
N SER A 99 -22.74 -10.76 10.37
CA SER A 99 -21.70 -11.01 9.37
C SER A 99 -22.04 -10.37 8.01
N LEU A 100 -23.30 -10.50 7.58
CA LEU A 100 -23.78 -9.84 6.36
C LEU A 100 -23.72 -8.32 6.45
N GLN A 101 -24.13 -7.74 7.58
CA GLN A 101 -24.07 -6.29 7.81
C GLN A 101 -22.63 -5.75 7.85
N VAL A 102 -21.71 -6.49 8.46
CA VAL A 102 -20.28 -6.12 8.50
C VAL A 102 -19.71 -6.14 7.08
N ASN A 103 -19.98 -7.18 6.30
CA ASN A 103 -19.50 -7.28 4.93
C ASN A 103 -20.07 -6.19 4.01
N SER A 104 -21.34 -5.82 4.17
CA SER A 104 -21.91 -4.70 3.40
C SER A 104 -21.30 -3.36 3.82
N THR A 105 -21.07 -3.16 5.11
CA THR A 105 -20.45 -1.93 5.64
C THR A 105 -19.00 -1.81 5.15
N LEU A 106 -18.23 -2.89 5.17
CA LEU A 106 -16.85 -2.92 4.64
C LEU A 106 -16.81 -2.54 3.15
N LYS A 107 -17.73 -3.08 2.32
CA LYS A 107 -17.80 -2.72 0.90
C LYS A 107 -18.11 -1.23 0.69
N ILE A 108 -19.06 -0.68 1.43
CA ILE A 108 -19.38 0.76 1.37
C ILE A 108 -18.16 1.58 1.80
N MET A 109 -17.44 1.16 2.84
CA MET A 109 -16.22 1.84 3.30
C MET A 109 -15.10 1.78 2.26
N GLU A 110 -14.86 0.63 1.62
CA GLU A 110 -13.90 0.49 0.51
C GLU A 110 -14.25 1.42 -0.66
N GLU A 111 -15.53 1.55 -0.99
CA GLU A 111 -16.01 2.43 -2.05
C GLU A 111 -15.86 3.91 -1.68
N ILE A 112 -16.19 4.30 -0.45
CA ILE A 112 -15.95 5.66 0.07
C ILE A 112 -14.46 5.98 0.07
N MET A 113 -13.59 5.06 0.52
CA MET A 113 -12.13 5.25 0.50
C MET A 113 -11.59 5.43 -0.91
N LYS A 114 -12.06 4.62 -1.86
CA LYS A 114 -11.68 4.71 -3.27
C LYS A 114 -12.13 6.03 -3.90
N ASN A 115 -13.28 6.56 -3.49
CA ASN A 115 -13.80 7.84 -4.00
C ASN A 115 -13.14 9.06 -3.31
N HIS A 116 -12.87 9.00 -2.01
CA HIS A 116 -12.21 10.10 -1.27
C HIS A 116 -10.71 10.23 -1.63
N SER A 117 -9.97 9.12 -1.74
CA SER A 117 -8.56 9.20 -2.15
C SER A 117 -8.41 9.74 -3.58
N LYS A 118 -9.38 9.47 -4.46
CA LYS A 118 -9.47 10.03 -5.81
C LYS A 118 -9.92 11.50 -5.83
N GLN A 119 -10.40 12.09 -4.74
CA GLN A 119 -10.81 13.50 -4.72
C GLN A 119 -9.76 14.41 -4.05
N GLU A 120 -9.09 13.95 -3.00
CA GLU A 120 -8.16 14.80 -2.22
C GLU A 120 -6.81 15.06 -2.89
N GLU A 121 -6.25 14.11 -3.66
CA GLU A 121 -4.98 14.35 -4.39
C GLU A 121 -5.12 15.39 -5.52
N TRP A 122 -6.30 15.51 -6.13
CA TRP A 122 -6.52 16.41 -7.29
C TRP A 122 -7.06 17.79 -6.91
N LEU A 123 -7.65 17.94 -5.72
CA LEU A 123 -8.05 19.23 -5.14
C LEU A 123 -6.86 20.19 -4.91
N ILE A 124 -5.62 19.69 -5.00
CA ILE A 124 -4.39 20.49 -4.93
C ILE A 124 -4.20 21.33 -6.20
N PHE A 125 -4.74 20.92 -7.34
CA PHE A 125 -4.69 21.68 -8.60
C PHE A 125 -5.84 22.67 -8.77
N LYS A 126 -6.37 23.24 -7.66
CA LYS A 126 -7.39 24.31 -7.71
C LYS A 126 -7.01 25.47 -8.65
N ASN A 127 -5.72 25.65 -8.92
CA ASN A 127 -5.21 26.49 -9.98
C ASN A 127 -4.02 25.79 -10.68
N LEU A 128 -4.32 24.81 -11.54
CA LEU A 128 -3.33 24.03 -12.28
C LEU A 128 -2.33 24.91 -13.06
N SER A 129 -2.81 25.99 -13.69
CA SER A 129 -1.94 26.93 -14.41
C SER A 129 -0.95 27.66 -13.50
N GLN A 130 -1.36 28.02 -12.28
CA GLN A 130 -0.44 28.56 -11.27
C GLN A 130 0.57 27.50 -10.82
N TRP A 131 0.12 26.27 -10.60
CA TRP A 131 1.02 25.19 -10.23
C TRP A 131 2.10 24.96 -11.30
N PHE A 132 1.74 24.92 -12.59
CA PHE A 132 2.75 24.79 -13.65
C PHE A 132 3.74 25.94 -13.64
N ARG A 133 3.26 27.18 -13.50
CA ARG A 133 4.13 28.38 -13.41
C ARG A 133 5.13 28.30 -12.25
N GLU A 134 4.69 27.78 -11.10
CA GLU A 134 5.54 27.64 -9.91
C GLU A 134 6.50 26.43 -9.99
N ASN A 135 6.36 25.57 -11.01
CA ASN A 135 7.19 24.38 -11.21
C ASN A 135 7.85 24.31 -12.59
N SER A 136 7.79 25.38 -13.40
CA SER A 136 8.35 25.44 -14.76
C SER A 136 9.74 26.07 -14.84
N GLU A 137 10.28 26.53 -13.70
CA GLU A 137 11.58 27.16 -13.60
C GLU A 137 12.35 26.63 -12.39
N TYR A 138 13.68 26.56 -12.51
CA TYR A 138 14.53 26.14 -11.40
C TYR A 138 14.57 27.25 -10.33
N PRO A 139 14.06 27.02 -9.10
CA PRO A 139 13.75 28.13 -8.21
C PRO A 139 14.90 28.56 -7.30
N ASP A 140 16.03 27.84 -7.30
CA ASP A 140 17.17 28.10 -6.41
C ASP A 140 18.47 28.39 -7.19
N PRO A 141 18.72 29.65 -7.61
CA PRO A 141 19.91 29.99 -8.37
C PRO A 141 21.22 29.75 -7.60
N TYR A 142 21.18 29.80 -6.25
CA TYR A 142 22.35 29.53 -5.41
C TYR A 142 22.72 28.04 -5.46
N LEU A 143 21.74 27.16 -5.23
CA LEU A 143 21.96 25.72 -5.34
C LEU A 143 22.36 25.31 -6.76
N ARG A 144 21.77 25.92 -7.81
CA ARG A 144 22.20 25.69 -9.20
C ARG A 144 23.69 25.96 -9.37
N SER A 145 24.14 27.12 -8.89
CA SER A 145 25.53 27.54 -8.98
C SER A 145 26.47 26.63 -8.19
N LYS A 146 26.04 26.19 -7.00
CA LYS A 146 26.77 25.21 -6.16
C LYS A 146 26.91 23.87 -6.88
N ILE A 147 25.82 23.36 -7.47
CA ILE A 147 25.83 22.12 -8.25
C ILE A 147 26.75 22.25 -9.46
N LEU A 148 26.64 23.31 -10.25
CA LEU A 148 27.51 23.48 -11.42
C LEU A 148 28.99 23.54 -11.01
N ARG A 149 29.31 24.24 -9.92
CA ARG A 149 30.69 24.33 -9.43
C ARG A 149 31.24 22.99 -8.94
N GLU A 150 30.43 22.18 -8.25
CA GLU A 150 30.90 21.01 -7.52
C GLU A 150 30.66 19.67 -8.24
N CYS A 151 29.73 19.65 -9.20
CA CYS A 151 29.26 18.44 -9.87
C CYS A 151 29.50 18.44 -11.38
N SER A 152 30.01 19.53 -11.96
CA SER A 152 30.42 19.55 -13.36
C SER A 152 31.93 19.46 -13.51
N ASP A 153 32.37 18.71 -14.52
CA ASP A 153 33.74 18.65 -14.99
C ASP A 153 33.78 19.16 -16.43
N GLY A 154 34.12 20.43 -16.59
CA GLY A 154 34.01 21.15 -17.87
C GLY A 154 32.56 21.22 -18.35
N PHE A 155 32.24 20.48 -19.41
CA PHE A 155 30.90 20.43 -20.01
C PHE A 155 30.09 19.20 -19.58
N ASN A 156 30.55 18.41 -18.62
CA ASN A 156 29.88 17.18 -18.19
C ASN A 156 29.30 17.37 -16.78
N LEU A 157 27.97 17.31 -16.63
CA LEU A 157 27.32 17.31 -15.32
C LEU A 157 27.10 15.89 -14.82
N LYS A 158 27.60 15.58 -13.62
CA LYS A 158 27.38 14.29 -12.93
C LYS A 158 26.04 14.32 -12.20
N ILE A 159 25.03 13.64 -12.73
CA ILE A 159 23.67 13.63 -12.17
C ILE A 159 23.64 13.12 -10.71
N PRO A 160 24.33 12.01 -10.35
CA PRO A 160 24.39 11.57 -8.95
C PRO A 160 24.95 12.60 -7.97
N CYS A 161 25.96 13.37 -8.40
CA CYS A 161 26.49 14.47 -7.61
C CYS A 161 25.44 15.55 -7.41
N ALA A 162 24.77 15.97 -8.49
CA ALA A 162 23.75 17.00 -8.44
C ALA A 162 22.61 16.62 -7.49
N VAL A 163 22.13 15.38 -7.58
CA VAL A 163 21.11 14.84 -6.66
C VAL A 163 21.61 14.81 -5.22
N TYR A 164 22.84 14.36 -4.99
CA TYR A 164 23.42 14.33 -3.64
C TYR A 164 23.52 15.73 -3.03
N VAL A 165 24.02 16.72 -3.77
CA VAL A 165 24.12 18.11 -3.33
C VAL A 165 22.75 18.72 -3.05
N THR A 166 21.75 18.46 -3.90
CA THR A 166 20.36 18.86 -3.65
C THR A 166 19.82 18.27 -2.36
N ARG A 167 20.10 16.99 -2.07
CA ARG A 167 19.63 16.33 -0.84
C ARG A 167 20.31 16.77 0.44
N MET A 168 21.55 17.26 0.35
CA MET A 168 22.20 17.88 1.50
C MET A 168 21.53 19.20 1.87
N GLU A 169 20.99 19.92 0.88
CA GLU A 169 20.28 21.18 1.08
C GLU A 169 18.82 20.96 1.49
N TYR A 170 18.16 20.00 0.84
CA TYR A 170 16.74 19.71 1.00
C TYR A 170 16.50 18.26 1.44
N GLY A 171 15.92 18.09 2.64
CA GLY A 171 15.68 16.78 3.23
C GLY A 171 14.66 15.91 2.48
N TYR A 172 14.66 14.62 2.80
CA TYR A 172 13.63 13.68 2.34
C TYR A 172 12.62 13.40 3.44
N ASN A 173 11.33 13.49 3.12
CA ASN A 173 10.23 13.15 4.02
C ASN A 173 9.08 12.48 3.26
N ASN A 174 8.89 11.18 3.49
CA ASN A 174 7.85 10.37 2.85
C ASN A 174 6.46 10.51 3.48
N ARG A 175 6.30 11.36 4.52
CA ARG A 175 5.01 11.60 5.17
C ARG A 175 4.19 12.69 4.49
N ILE A 176 4.75 13.36 3.49
CA ILE A 176 4.02 14.30 2.65
C ILE A 176 3.37 13.51 1.52
N SER A 177 2.03 13.45 1.50
CA SER A 177 1.30 12.87 0.37
C SER A 177 1.00 13.91 -0.73
N GLU A 178 1.05 15.20 -0.41
CA GLU A 178 0.61 16.28 -1.28
C GLU A 178 1.62 16.67 -2.37
N PHE A 179 1.11 17.06 -3.55
CA PHE A 179 1.90 17.70 -4.61
C PHE A 179 2.18 19.17 -4.27
N HIS A 180 3.28 19.43 -3.57
CA HIS A 180 3.75 20.79 -3.33
C HIS A 180 4.44 21.40 -4.55
N THR A 181 4.38 22.73 -4.65
CA THR A 181 5.16 23.50 -5.63
C THR A 181 6.62 23.55 -5.19
N LEU A 182 7.54 23.74 -6.14
CA LEU A 182 8.98 23.83 -5.81
C LEU A 182 9.28 24.98 -4.84
N LYS A 183 8.52 26.08 -4.88
CA LYS A 183 8.61 27.15 -3.89
C LYS A 183 8.34 26.64 -2.47
N LYS A 184 7.24 25.92 -2.27
CA LYS A 184 6.89 25.34 -0.96
C LYS A 184 7.92 24.29 -0.51
N PHE A 185 8.44 23.49 -1.44
CA PHE A 185 9.54 22.55 -1.16
C PHE A 185 10.78 23.25 -0.59
N ILE A 186 11.19 24.37 -1.19
CA ILE A 186 12.30 25.20 -0.70
C ILE A 186 11.99 25.80 0.66
N GLU A 187 10.81 26.40 0.84
CA GLU A 187 10.38 27.02 2.10
C GLU A 187 10.34 26.03 3.27
N GLN A 188 9.96 24.78 2.99
CA GLN A 188 9.91 23.71 4.00
C GLN A 188 11.29 23.10 4.27
N GLY A 189 12.22 23.16 3.31
CA GLY A 189 13.53 22.53 3.43
C GLY A 189 13.50 21.00 3.25
N TYR A 190 12.37 20.41 2.87
CA TYR A 190 12.22 18.97 2.67
C TYR A 190 11.03 18.61 1.77
N GLY A 191 11.05 17.41 1.18
CA GLY A 191 10.01 16.90 0.30
C GLY A 191 10.13 15.40 0.05
N ASP A 192 9.19 14.83 -0.70
CA ASP A 192 9.23 13.41 -1.07
C ASP A 192 9.82 13.20 -2.47
N CYS A 193 9.69 11.99 -3.03
CA CYS A 193 10.20 11.68 -4.36
C CYS A 193 9.63 12.57 -5.47
N LYS A 194 8.40 13.11 -5.33
CA LYS A 194 7.77 14.00 -6.31
C LYS A 194 8.49 15.34 -6.35
N GLN A 195 8.70 15.98 -5.19
CA GLN A 195 9.37 17.28 -5.14
C GLN A 195 10.84 17.19 -5.54
N HIS A 196 11.55 16.14 -5.11
CA HIS A 196 12.93 15.90 -5.54
C HIS A 196 13.02 15.64 -7.06
N ALA A 197 12.06 14.90 -7.64
CA ALA A 197 12.00 14.69 -9.09
C ALA A 197 11.72 15.98 -9.86
N LEU A 198 10.79 16.82 -9.37
CA LEU A 198 10.51 18.13 -9.98
C LEU A 198 11.75 19.03 -9.93
N MET A 199 12.45 19.06 -8.80
CA MET A 199 13.66 19.86 -8.63
C MET A 199 14.76 19.41 -9.59
N LEU A 200 14.97 18.09 -9.72
CA LEU A 200 15.94 17.54 -10.66
C LEU A 200 15.53 17.81 -12.12
N ARG A 201 14.25 17.65 -12.48
CA ARG A 201 13.75 17.97 -13.83
C ARG A 201 14.06 19.42 -14.18
N GLU A 202 13.69 20.36 -13.32
CA GLU A 202 13.92 21.78 -13.59
C GLU A 202 15.41 22.16 -13.59
N LEU A 203 16.23 21.49 -12.76
CA LEU A 203 17.67 21.66 -12.81
C LEU A 203 18.18 21.32 -14.21
N LEU A 204 17.88 20.11 -14.71
CA LEU A 204 18.36 19.60 -16.00
C LEU A 204 17.91 20.49 -17.16
N ARG A 205 16.65 20.96 -17.13
CA ARG A 205 16.10 21.88 -18.14
C ARG A 205 16.77 23.26 -18.11
N SER A 206 17.25 23.70 -16.95
CA SER A 206 17.93 25.00 -16.81
C SER A 206 19.39 24.98 -17.27
N LEU A 207 19.96 23.82 -17.62
CA LEU A 207 21.38 23.70 -17.99
C LEU A 207 21.67 24.30 -19.36
N ASN A 208 22.96 24.49 -19.65
CA ASN A 208 23.40 24.85 -20.99
C ASN A 208 23.03 23.70 -21.96
N PRO A 209 22.37 23.97 -23.11
CA PRO A 209 21.98 22.94 -24.06
C PRO A 209 23.15 22.09 -24.58
N ASN A 210 24.38 22.64 -24.58
CA ASN A 210 25.58 21.94 -25.02
C ASN A 210 26.29 21.13 -23.92
N MET A 211 25.77 21.15 -22.68
CA MET A 211 26.28 20.36 -21.57
C MET A 211 25.92 18.89 -21.79
N TYR A 212 26.85 17.97 -21.55
CA TYR A 212 26.59 16.54 -21.49
C TYR A 212 26.14 16.13 -20.09
N LEU A 213 25.31 15.10 -20.03
CA LEU A 213 24.86 14.52 -18.79
C LEU A 213 25.61 13.21 -18.53
N GLU A 214 26.07 13.01 -17.31
CA GLU A 214 26.67 11.75 -16.85
C GLU A 214 25.75 11.11 -15.82
N GLY A 215 25.15 9.98 -16.19
CA GLY A 215 24.38 9.12 -15.31
C GLY A 215 25.21 7.95 -14.79
N THR A 216 24.53 6.86 -14.43
CA THR A 216 25.17 5.64 -13.93
C THR A 216 24.64 4.43 -14.66
N ARG A 217 25.39 3.33 -14.65
CA ARG A 217 24.88 2.01 -15.02
C ARG A 217 25.35 0.98 -14.00
N PRO A 218 24.52 -0.02 -13.67
CA PRO A 218 24.95 -1.11 -12.81
C PRO A 218 26.10 -1.87 -13.49
N VAL A 219 27.06 -2.31 -12.70
CA VAL A 219 28.16 -3.16 -13.17
C VAL A 219 27.62 -4.59 -13.33
N SER A 220 28.02 -5.29 -14.39
CA SER A 220 27.64 -6.69 -14.59
C SER A 220 28.21 -7.54 -13.46
N ILE A 221 27.44 -8.53 -12.98
CA ILE A 221 27.86 -9.47 -11.93
C ILE A 221 29.16 -10.22 -12.34
N LEU A 222 29.40 -10.35 -13.64
CA LEU A 222 30.59 -11.00 -14.20
C LEU A 222 31.87 -10.14 -14.13
N ASP A 223 31.76 -8.83 -13.88
CA ASP A 223 32.89 -7.88 -13.90
C ASP A 223 33.49 -7.61 -12.50
N THR A 224 33.19 -8.44 -11.48
CA THR A 224 33.77 -8.42 -10.11
C THR A 224 33.51 -7.15 -9.24
N PRO A 225 33.74 -7.20 -7.90
CA PRO A 225 32.84 -6.55 -6.92
C PRO A 225 33.27 -5.18 -6.35
N TYR A 226 34.13 -4.41 -7.02
CA TYR A 226 34.74 -3.21 -6.41
C TYR A 226 34.67 -1.91 -7.22
N TYR A 227 33.75 -1.78 -8.19
CA TYR A 227 33.59 -0.48 -8.82
C TYR A 227 32.90 0.50 -7.87
N ASN A 228 33.68 1.48 -7.43
CA ASN A 228 33.31 2.56 -6.53
C ASN A 228 33.27 3.85 -7.35
N TYR A 229 32.07 4.29 -7.72
CA TYR A 229 31.92 5.59 -8.38
C TYR A 229 31.81 6.68 -7.32
N ILE A 230 32.83 7.53 -7.25
CA ILE A 230 32.86 8.68 -6.34
C ILE A 230 31.95 9.77 -6.93
N VAL A 231 30.83 10.01 -6.27
CA VAL A 231 29.83 10.98 -6.73
C VAL A 231 30.05 12.36 -6.11
N TYR A 232 30.55 12.45 -4.89
CA TYR A 232 30.83 13.73 -4.23
C TYR A 232 31.81 13.55 -3.07
N ARG A 233 33.01 14.11 -3.15
CA ARG A 233 34.07 13.96 -2.11
C ARG A 233 34.29 12.48 -1.75
N ASP A 234 33.86 12.04 -0.56
CA ASP A 234 34.01 10.66 -0.07
C ASP A 234 32.74 9.81 -0.25
N VAL A 235 31.72 10.31 -0.96
CA VAL A 235 30.46 9.62 -1.21
C VAL A 235 30.62 8.71 -2.42
N ILE A 236 30.36 7.43 -2.22
CA ILE A 236 30.63 6.37 -3.19
C ILE A 236 29.34 5.61 -3.51
N LEU A 237 29.03 5.47 -4.80
CA LEU A 237 28.07 4.48 -5.31
C LEU A 237 28.80 3.17 -5.62
N ARG A 238 28.51 2.14 -4.83
CA ARG A 238 29.09 0.80 -5.01
C ARG A 238 28.30 0.02 -6.05
N GLY A 239 29.00 -0.67 -6.95
CA GLY A 239 28.36 -1.51 -7.99
C GLY A 239 27.82 -0.72 -9.17
N TYR A 240 28.21 0.56 -9.31
CA TYR A 240 27.84 1.43 -10.42
C TYR A 240 29.10 2.01 -11.07
N THR A 241 29.04 2.20 -12.39
CA THR A 241 30.03 2.94 -13.17
C THR A 241 29.36 4.15 -13.82
N PRO A 242 30.08 5.26 -14.04
CA PRO A 242 29.55 6.37 -14.81
C PRO A 242 29.13 5.93 -16.22
N GLN A 243 28.07 6.56 -16.71
CA GLN A 243 27.59 6.42 -18.08
C GLN A 243 27.37 7.82 -18.66
N LEU A 244 28.13 8.16 -19.69
CA LEU A 244 27.92 9.40 -20.43
C LEU A 244 26.64 9.26 -21.27
N PHE A 245 25.72 10.20 -21.08
CA PHE A 245 24.57 10.43 -21.96
C PHE A 245 24.93 11.48 -23.02
N ALA A 246 23.98 11.80 -23.90
CA ALA A 246 24.12 12.87 -24.88
C ALA A 246 23.99 14.27 -24.26
N LYS A 247 23.98 15.30 -25.12
CA LYS A 247 23.80 16.69 -24.69
C LYS A 247 22.40 16.95 -24.16
N VAL A 248 22.28 17.93 -23.27
CA VAL A 248 20.99 18.40 -22.73
C VAL A 248 19.99 18.73 -23.84
N SER A 249 20.42 19.34 -24.95
CA SER A 249 19.55 19.68 -26.09
C SER A 249 18.94 18.48 -26.83
N GLU A 250 19.49 17.28 -26.63
CA GLU A 250 19.04 16.05 -27.29
C GLU A 250 18.00 15.30 -26.46
N TYR A 251 17.68 15.81 -25.26
CA TYR A 251 16.75 15.18 -24.34
C TYR A 251 15.58 16.08 -24.00
N ASP A 252 14.45 15.42 -23.74
CA ASP A 252 13.34 15.98 -23.01
C ASP A 252 13.29 15.39 -21.59
N PHE A 253 12.83 16.17 -20.63
CA PHE A 253 12.86 15.83 -19.21
C PHE A 253 11.46 15.89 -18.62
N VAL A 254 10.94 14.75 -18.18
CA VAL A 254 9.63 14.66 -17.53
C VAL A 254 9.75 13.90 -16.22
N VAL A 255 8.87 14.20 -15.25
CA VAL A 255 8.77 13.36 -14.05
C VAL A 255 7.82 12.21 -14.37
N VAL A 256 8.21 11.00 -13.99
CA VAL A 256 7.38 9.80 -14.11
C VAL A 256 7.17 9.21 -12.74
N CYS A 257 5.94 8.86 -12.40
CA CYS A 257 5.64 8.13 -11.18
C CYS A 257 5.15 6.73 -11.50
N PHE A 258 5.64 5.77 -10.74
CA PHE A 258 5.44 4.34 -10.96
C PHE A 258 5.29 3.62 -9.64
N ASN A 259 4.69 2.43 -9.71
CA ASN A 259 4.58 1.58 -8.54
C ASN A 259 5.89 0.83 -8.30
N THR A 260 6.25 0.66 -7.03
CA THR A 260 7.25 -0.30 -6.56
C THR A 260 6.54 -1.41 -5.78
N GLU A 261 7.23 -2.48 -5.41
CA GLU A 261 6.61 -3.57 -4.64
C GLU A 261 6.03 -3.11 -3.28
N LYS A 262 6.49 -1.97 -2.75
CA LYS A 262 6.15 -1.50 -1.39
C LYS A 262 5.36 -0.19 -1.37
N SER A 263 5.56 0.69 -2.35
CA SER A 263 4.95 2.01 -2.41
C SER A 263 5.03 2.63 -3.81
N GLY A 264 4.36 3.76 -4.05
CA GLY A 264 4.69 4.60 -5.20
C GLY A 264 6.10 5.20 -5.09
N HIS A 265 6.71 5.50 -6.23
CA HIS A 265 7.95 6.28 -6.35
C HIS A 265 7.86 7.16 -7.60
N CYS A 266 8.62 8.25 -7.63
CA CYS A 266 8.76 9.09 -8.82
C CYS A 266 10.23 9.26 -9.16
N GLY A 267 10.50 9.41 -10.46
CA GLY A 267 11.81 9.81 -10.94
C GLY A 267 11.78 10.63 -12.20
N VAL A 268 12.95 11.01 -12.68
CA VAL A 268 13.08 11.86 -13.86
C VAL A 268 13.39 10.97 -15.07
N ALA A 269 12.47 10.95 -16.01
CA ALA A 269 12.67 10.37 -17.32
C ALA A 269 13.47 11.36 -18.19
N ILE A 270 14.63 10.90 -18.65
CA ILE A 270 15.50 11.58 -19.62
C ILE A 270 15.24 10.91 -20.96
N SER A 271 14.33 11.49 -21.74
CA SER A 271 13.81 10.92 -22.98
C SER A 271 14.58 11.45 -24.18
N SER A 272 15.12 10.57 -25.03
CA SER A 272 15.83 10.97 -26.27
C SER A 272 14.88 11.40 -27.39
N ILE A 273 13.57 11.40 -27.12
CA ILE A 273 12.52 11.85 -28.03
C ILE A 273 11.66 12.87 -27.28
N PRO A 274 11.22 13.96 -27.93
CA PRO A 274 10.27 14.89 -27.33
C PRO A 274 9.01 14.18 -26.81
N VAL A 275 8.67 14.43 -25.55
CA VAL A 275 7.54 13.80 -24.86
C VAL A 275 6.32 14.72 -25.00
N GLN A 276 5.46 14.42 -25.97
CA GLN A 276 4.19 15.13 -26.19
C GLN A 276 3.01 14.48 -25.43
N SER A 277 3.16 13.20 -25.10
CA SER A 277 2.22 12.37 -24.35
C SER A 277 2.95 11.15 -23.79
N TYR A 278 2.35 10.50 -22.78
CA TYR A 278 2.77 9.22 -22.20
C TYR A 278 3.05 8.15 -23.27
N GLN A 279 2.32 8.17 -24.40
CA GLN A 279 2.46 7.17 -25.47
C GLN A 279 3.86 7.14 -26.09
N ASN A 280 4.56 8.27 -26.08
CA ASN A 280 5.87 8.39 -26.71
C ASN A 280 7.03 8.06 -25.76
N LEU A 281 6.72 7.73 -24.50
CA LEU A 281 7.69 7.49 -23.45
C LEU A 281 8.35 6.10 -23.59
N THR A 282 9.21 5.96 -24.59
CA THR A 282 9.71 4.67 -25.09
C THR A 282 11.24 4.61 -25.26
N TRP A 283 11.93 5.75 -25.22
CA TRP A 283 13.38 5.81 -25.44
C TRP A 283 14.04 6.77 -24.46
N GLY A 284 14.97 6.25 -23.67
CA GLY A 284 15.66 7.04 -22.65
C GLY A 284 15.80 6.27 -21.34
N TYR A 285 16.00 7.01 -20.26
CA TYR A 285 16.32 6.44 -18.95
C TYR A 285 15.50 7.08 -17.84
N VAL A 286 15.21 6.31 -16.79
CA VAL A 286 14.64 6.83 -15.54
C VAL A 286 15.76 7.00 -14.52
N VAL A 287 15.88 8.19 -13.94
CA VAL A 287 16.81 8.50 -12.87
C VAL A 287 16.06 8.65 -11.55
N ASP A 288 16.57 8.00 -10.51
CA ASP A 288 16.08 8.15 -9.14
C ASP A 288 16.47 9.54 -8.60
N PRO A 289 15.52 10.39 -8.23
CA PRO A 289 15.80 11.75 -7.79
C PRO A 289 16.38 11.79 -6.39
N LEU A 290 16.42 10.66 -5.67
CA LEU A 290 17.01 10.57 -4.35
C LEU A 290 18.45 10.08 -4.37
N THR A 291 18.85 9.31 -5.36
CA THR A 291 20.21 8.73 -5.44
C THR A 291 20.98 9.19 -6.67
N GLY A 292 20.27 9.73 -7.67
CA GLY A 292 20.77 10.03 -9.01
C GLY A 292 21.16 8.79 -9.80
N ILE A 293 20.86 7.59 -9.29
CA ILE A 293 21.11 6.34 -9.97
C ILE A 293 20.14 6.19 -11.15
N THR A 294 20.65 5.70 -12.27
CA THR A 294 19.80 5.30 -13.40
C THR A 294 19.15 3.98 -13.08
N LEU A 295 17.83 4.01 -12.95
CA LEU A 295 17.03 2.86 -12.54
C LEU A 295 16.82 1.86 -13.68
N GLY A 296 16.78 2.34 -14.93
CA GLY A 296 16.61 1.53 -16.12
C GLY A 296 16.09 2.35 -17.30
N ASP A 297 15.85 1.65 -18.41
CA ASP A 297 15.39 2.20 -19.68
C ASP A 297 13.86 2.37 -19.72
N LEU A 298 13.42 3.41 -20.44
CA LEU A 298 12.03 3.61 -20.83
C LEU A 298 11.67 2.62 -21.93
N GLY A 299 10.46 2.04 -21.90
CA GLY A 299 9.99 1.04 -22.86
C GLY A 299 10.51 -0.38 -22.60
N GLY A 300 11.65 -0.53 -21.92
CA GLY A 300 12.17 -1.81 -21.43
C GLY A 300 11.79 -2.06 -19.97
N LYS A 301 12.61 -1.61 -19.02
CA LYS A 301 12.34 -1.82 -17.58
C LYS A 301 11.13 -1.02 -17.09
N TYR A 302 11.03 0.25 -17.50
CA TYR A 302 9.93 1.14 -17.11
C TYR A 302 8.95 1.28 -18.27
N ILE A 303 7.74 0.78 -18.06
CA ILE A 303 6.72 0.68 -19.13
C ILE A 303 5.46 1.41 -18.69
N VAL A 304 4.87 2.16 -19.61
CA VAL A 304 3.56 2.81 -19.45
C VAL A 304 2.49 1.76 -19.14
N CYS A 305 1.73 1.98 -18.08
CA CYS A 305 0.60 1.11 -17.76
C CYS A 305 -0.52 1.25 -18.80
N ASN A 306 -0.95 0.16 -19.42
CA ASN A 306 -1.97 0.13 -20.48
C ASN A 306 -3.19 -0.76 -20.15
N SER A 307 -3.32 -1.22 -18.90
CA SER A 307 -4.39 -2.10 -18.44
C SER A 307 -4.73 -1.90 -16.97
N PRO A 308 -5.94 -2.25 -16.49
CA PRO A 308 -6.27 -2.13 -15.07
C PRO A 308 -5.37 -2.93 -14.12
N THR A 309 -4.78 -4.04 -14.61
CA THR A 309 -3.94 -4.92 -13.79
C THR A 309 -2.52 -4.39 -13.61
N CYS A 310 -1.99 -3.63 -14.57
CA CYS A 310 -0.61 -3.13 -14.48
C CYS A 310 -0.40 -2.10 -13.37
N ALA A 311 -1.46 -1.48 -12.83
CA ALA A 311 -1.33 -0.54 -11.70
C ALA A 311 -0.69 -1.18 -10.45
N LYS A 312 -0.77 -2.52 -10.32
CA LYS A 312 -0.17 -3.26 -9.21
C LYS A 312 1.22 -3.81 -9.52
N GLU A 313 1.63 -3.78 -10.78
CA GLU A 313 2.92 -4.32 -11.19
C GLU A 313 4.05 -3.31 -10.93
N PRO A 314 5.25 -3.76 -10.52
CA PRO A 314 6.38 -2.87 -10.32
C PRO A 314 6.86 -2.25 -11.63
N ASN A 315 7.43 -1.05 -11.55
CA ASN A 315 7.99 -0.28 -12.67
C ASN A 315 6.98 0.10 -13.77
N ARG A 316 5.67 -0.01 -13.49
CA ARG A 316 4.63 0.51 -14.37
C ARG A 316 4.43 1.98 -14.11
N ILE A 317 4.60 2.78 -15.16
CA ILE A 317 4.39 4.22 -15.12
C ILE A 317 2.89 4.49 -15.12
N LEU A 318 2.45 5.23 -14.11
CA LEU A 318 1.05 5.57 -13.84
C LEU A 318 0.79 7.07 -13.93
N MET A 319 1.85 7.88 -13.96
CA MET A 319 1.75 9.33 -14.09
C MET A 319 2.98 9.86 -14.82
N VAL A 320 2.77 10.85 -15.68
CA VAL A 320 3.78 11.62 -16.38
C VAL A 320 3.48 13.09 -16.13
N ILE A 321 4.45 13.83 -15.59
CA ILE A 321 4.34 15.24 -15.26
C ILE A 321 5.32 15.99 -16.14
N HIS A 322 4.76 16.65 -17.15
CA HIS A 322 5.46 17.56 -18.03
C HIS A 322 5.40 18.99 -17.45
N GLU A 323 6.05 19.95 -18.09
CA GLU A 323 6.03 21.36 -17.67
C GLU A 323 4.68 22.07 -17.89
N LYS A 324 3.83 21.48 -18.73
CA LYS A 324 2.59 22.09 -19.23
C LYS A 324 1.36 21.22 -19.02
N TRP A 325 1.56 19.96 -18.67
CA TRP A 325 0.47 19.01 -18.57
C TRP A 325 0.86 17.87 -17.63
N ILE A 326 -0.15 17.20 -17.09
CA ILE A 326 -0.02 15.97 -16.32
C ILE A 326 -0.90 14.93 -16.98
N GLU A 327 -0.33 13.78 -17.32
CA GLU A 327 -1.08 12.60 -17.74
C GLU A 327 -1.00 11.53 -16.66
N TYR A 328 -2.12 10.88 -16.35
CA TYR A 328 -2.17 9.84 -15.33
C TYR A 328 -3.17 8.75 -15.66
N PHE A 329 -2.90 7.54 -15.17
CA PHE A 329 -3.77 6.37 -15.33
C PHE A 329 -4.73 6.26 -14.13
N ASP A 330 -6.04 6.30 -14.39
CA ASP A 330 -7.05 6.29 -13.32
C ASP A 330 -7.52 4.90 -12.87
N GLY A 331 -6.88 3.86 -13.42
CA GLY A 331 -7.21 2.46 -13.28
C GLY A 331 -7.91 1.85 -14.50
N GLN A 332 -8.33 2.66 -15.47
CA GLN A 332 -8.95 2.18 -16.72
C GLN A 332 -8.39 2.89 -17.94
N ILE A 333 -8.28 4.22 -17.89
CA ILE A 333 -7.83 5.04 -19.00
C ILE A 333 -6.81 6.09 -18.54
N TRP A 334 -6.01 6.57 -19.48
CA TRP A 334 -5.18 7.74 -19.25
C TRP A 334 -6.01 9.02 -19.37
N LYS A 335 -5.80 9.93 -18.44
CA LYS A 335 -6.40 11.25 -18.39
C LYS A 335 -5.32 12.31 -18.45
N ARG A 336 -5.64 13.46 -19.05
CA ARG A 336 -4.73 14.61 -19.19
C ARG A 336 -5.30 15.81 -18.47
N LEU A 337 -4.42 16.57 -17.82
CA LEU A 337 -4.69 17.85 -17.18
C LEU A 337 -3.74 18.89 -17.80
N GLU A 338 -4.25 20.04 -18.21
CA GLU A 338 -3.50 21.14 -18.84
C GLU A 338 -3.85 22.50 -18.23
#